data_AF-A0ABD5DEL7-F1
#
_entry.id   AF-A0ABD5DEL7-F1
#
_cell.length_a   1.000
_cell.length_b   1.000
_cell.length_c   1.000
_cell.angle_alpha   90.00
_cell.angle_beta   90.00
_cell.angle_gamma   90.00
#
_symmetry.space_group_name_H-M   'P 1'
#
loop_
_entity.id
_entity.type
_entity.pdbx_description
1 polymer ?
#
loop_
_entity_poly.entity_id
_entity_poly.type
_entity_poly.pdbx_seq_one_letter_code
_entity_poly.pdbx_strand_id
1 'polypeptide(L)' 'MTKLIYLQGYPESLLAQVTTLIEQDRLGEVLQKRYPQGHDVNSDKALYQYTQD' A
#
# COMPACT_ATOMS: atom_id res chain seq x y z
N MET A 1 15.93 -7.08 4.89
CA MET A 1 14.95 -6.17 4.27
C MET A 1 14.03 -6.96 3.37
N THR A 2 12.72 -6.89 3.60
CA THR A 2 11.71 -7.56 2.77
C THR A 2 11.67 -6.88 1.40
N LYS A 3 11.80 -7.65 0.31
CA LYS A 3 11.74 -7.11 -1.05
C LYS A 3 10.31 -6.66 -1.34
N LEU A 4 10.09 -5.35 -1.56
CA LEU A 4 8.78 -4.77 -1.88
C LEU A 4 8.42 -5.06 -3.34
N ILE A 5 8.05 -6.32 -3.65
CA ILE A 5 7.84 -6.80 -5.03
C ILE A 5 6.80 -5.99 -5.80
N TYR A 6 5.73 -5.55 -5.13
CA TYR A 6 4.64 -4.78 -5.73
C TYR A 6 4.97 -3.30 -5.92
N LEU A 7 6.10 -2.82 -5.37
CA LEU A 7 6.49 -1.41 -5.49
C LEU A 7 7.63 -1.18 -6.50
N GLN A 8 8.22 -2.23 -7.07
CA GLN A 8 9.39 -2.12 -7.97
C GLN A 8 9.16 -1.26 -9.22
N GLY A 9 7.91 -1.10 -9.66
CA GLY A 9 7.56 -0.27 -10.81
C GLY A 9 7.39 1.23 -10.50
N TYR A 10 7.51 1.64 -9.24
CA TYR A 10 7.32 3.03 -8.84
C TYR A 10 8.64 3.83 -8.84
N PRO A 11 8.56 5.17 -8.94
CA PRO A 11 9.75 6.03 -8.89
C PRO A 11 10.59 5.82 -7.62
N GLU A 12 11.91 5.96 -7.74
CA GLU A 12 12.86 5.79 -6.63
C GLU A 12 12.54 6.70 -5.43
N SER A 13 12.07 7.92 -5.68
CA SER A 13 11.68 8.86 -4.62
C SER A 13 10.56 8.31 -3.73
N LEU A 14 9.59 7.59 -4.31
CA LEU A 14 8.52 6.94 -3.55
C LEU A 14 9.06 5.75 -2.78
N LEU A 15 9.92 4.94 -3.40
CA LEU A 15 10.56 3.79 -2.76
C LEU A 15 11.40 4.21 -1.55
N ALA A 16 12.17 5.30 -1.67
CA ALA A 16 12.95 5.86 -0.58
C ALA A 16 12.06 6.34 0.58
N GLN A 17 10.95 7.02 0.28
CA GLN A 17 9.98 7.43 1.29
C GLN A 17 9.36 6.24 2.02
N VAL A 18 8.91 5.22 1.29
CA VAL A 18 8.33 4.01 1.88
C VAL A 18 9.35 3.28 2.75
N THR A 19 10.58 3.14 2.28
CA THR A 19 11.67 2.50 3.05
C THR A 19 11.92 3.22 4.36
N THR A 20 12.04 4.55 4.32
CA THR A 20 12.22 5.38 5.52
C THR A 20 11.07 5.21 6.52
N LEU A 21 9.83 5.14 6.04
CA LEU A 21 8.65 4.96 6.90
C LEU A 21 8.58 3.56 7.53
N ILE A 22 9.07 2.53 6.83
CA ILE A 22 9.18 1.16 7.36
C ILE A 22 10.27 1.11 8.45
N GLU A 23 11.43 1.71 8.21
CA GLU A 23 12.53 1.78 9.18
C GLU A 23 12.13 2.51 10.46
N GLN A 24 11.22 3.48 10.35
CA GLN A 24 10.69 4.23 11.49
C GLN A 24 9.48 3.57 12.16
N ASP A 25 8.97 2.44 11.65
CA ASP A 25 7.72 1.81 12.10
C ASP A 25 6.47 2.73 12.03
N ARG A 26 6.48 3.69 11.08
CA ARG A 26 5.44 4.74 10.96
C ARG A 26 4.58 4.61 9.70
N LEU A 27 4.88 3.63 8.85
CA LEU A 27 4.14 3.44 7.59
C LEU A 27 2.63 3.26 7.83
N GLY A 28 2.24 2.46 8.82
CA GLY A 28 0.85 2.21 9.16
C GLY A 28 0.09 3.47 9.55
N GLU A 29 0.67 4.31 10.42
CA GLU A 29 0.08 5.57 10.86
C GLU A 29 -0.15 6.54 9.69
N VAL A 30 0.84 6.65 8.80
CA VAL A 30 0.76 7.52 7.63
C VAL A 30 -0.34 7.06 6.68
N LEU A 31 -0.45 5.74 6.45
CA LEU A 31 -1.49 5.17 5.61
C LEU A 31 -2.88 5.38 6.22
N GLN A 32 -3.06 5.16 7.52
CA GLN A 32 -4.34 5.41 8.21
C GLN A 32 -4.75 6.88 8.17
N LYS A 33 -3.79 7.80 8.34
CA LYS A 33 -4.08 9.24 8.23
C LYS A 33 -4.52 9.64 6.82
N ARG A 34 -3.92 9.03 5.78
CA ARG A 34 -4.22 9.32 4.38
C ARG A 34 -5.51 8.63 3.90
N TYR A 35 -5.74 7.41 4.35
CA TYR A 35 -6.89 6.58 4.03
C TYR A 35 -7.58 6.15 5.34
N PRO A 36 -8.40 7.03 5.94
CA PRO A 36 -9.04 6.75 7.24
C PRO A 36 -10.08 5.64 7.17
N GLN A 37 -10.69 5.46 6.00
CA GLN A 37 -11.58 4.35 5.70
C GLN A 37 -10.78 3.26 5.00
N GLY A 38 -10.97 2.02 5.44
CA GLY A 38 -10.42 0.86 4.75
C GLY A 38 -11.00 0.73 3.34
N HIS A 39 -10.26 0.11 2.44
CA HIS A 39 -10.78 -0.22 1.12
C HIS A 39 -11.77 -1.40 1.23
N ASP A 40 -12.98 -1.21 0.73
CA ASP A 40 -14.02 -2.25 0.69
C ASP A 40 -13.60 -3.44 -0.20
N VAL A 41 -12.81 -3.16 -1.23
CA VAL A 41 -12.23 -4.16 -2.14
C VAL A 41 -10.78 -4.42 -1.75
N ASN A 42 -10.54 -5.49 -1.01
CA ASN A 42 -9.22 -5.86 -0.49
C ASN A 42 -8.80 -7.32 -0.79
N SER A 43 -9.59 -8.05 -1.57
CA SER A 43 -9.32 -9.44 -1.95
C SER A 43 -9.62 -9.67 -3.43
N ASP A 44 -8.99 -10.68 -4.02
CA ASP A 44 -9.20 -11.06 -5.41
C ASP A 44 -10.69 -11.34 -5.71
N LYS A 45 -11.41 -11.95 -4.77
CA LYS A 45 -12.85 -12.21 -4.89
C LYS A 45 -13.66 -10.90 -4.92
N ALA A 46 -13.35 -9.97 -4.02
CA ALA A 46 -14.01 -8.67 -3.99
C ALA A 46 -13.69 -7.86 -5.26
N LEU A 47 -12.46 -7.96 -5.76
CA LEU A 47 -12.04 -7.30 -7.00
C LEU A 47 -12.76 -7.87 -8.21
N TYR A 48 -12.88 -9.20 -8.30
CA TYR A 48 -13.66 -9.85 -9.35
C TYR A 48 -15.12 -9.37 -9.32
N GLN A 49 -15.77 -9.40 -8.15
CA GLN A 49 -17.16 -8.93 -8.01
C GLN A 49 -17.32 -7.48 -8.47
N TYR A 50 -16.43 -6.59 -8.03
CA TYR A 50 -16.44 -5.17 -8.41
C TYR A 50 -16.39 -4.94 -9.94
N THR A 51 -15.77 -5.85 -10.70
CA THR A 51 -15.71 -5.75 -12.17
C THR A 51 -16.88 -6.37 -12.92
N GLN A 52 -17.76 -7.11 -12.24
CA GLN A 52 -18.91 -7.77 -12.84
C GLN A 52 -20.22 -6.99 -12.64
N ASP A 53 -20.23 -6.03 -11.73
CA ASP A 53 -21.33 -5.10 -11.47
C ASP A 53 -21.25 -3.87 -12.39
#